data_AF-M1ENL5-F1
#
_entry.id   AF-M1ENL5-F1
#
_cell.length_a   1.000
_cell.length_b   1.000
_cell.length_c   1.000
_cell.angle_alpha   90.00
_cell.angle_beta   90.00
_cell.angle_gamma   90.00
#
_symmetry.space_group_name_H-M   'P 1'
#
loop_
_entity.id
_entity.type
_entity.pdbx_description
1 polymer ?
#
loop_
_entity_poly.entity_id
_entity_poly.type
_entity_poly.pdbx_seq_one_letter_code
_entity_poly.pdbx_strand_id
1 'polypeptide(L)'
;GLLVAFNMNWHMIISVLFIVVLKIVGMTLFLLYFPQILGGNQVNFLPTESYGTVPQTMGNSNVTLAPTESPGTVCPRRWYFYQRRCFSLSPFELSWNKSRDFCKTEGSTLAIVDTPEKLKFLQDKTGAEKYFIGLNQ
;
A
#
# COMPACT_ATOMS: atom_id res chain seq x y z
N GLY A 1 -20.42 45.75 41.75
CA GLY A 1 -19.79 44.75 40.86
C GLY A 1 -20.88 43.86 40.30
N LEU A 2 -21.06 43.86 38.98
CA LEU A 2 -22.09 43.06 38.33
C LEU A 2 -21.57 41.61 38.23
N LEU A 3 -22.02 40.74 39.13
CA LEU A 3 -21.84 39.29 38.99
C LEU A 3 -22.68 38.85 37.80
N VAL A 4 -22.06 38.77 36.63
CA VAL A 4 -22.64 38.05 35.50
C VAL A 4 -22.70 36.60 35.95
N ALA A 5 -23.83 36.20 36.52
CA ALA A 5 -24.17 34.81 36.72
C ALA A 5 -24.36 34.20 35.33
N PHE A 6 -23.24 33.86 34.68
CA PHE A 6 -23.23 32.87 33.63
C PHE A 6 -23.71 31.59 34.32
N ASN A 7 -25.02 31.36 34.28
CA ASN A 7 -25.61 30.06 34.49
C ASN A 7 -25.16 29.21 33.30
N MET A 8 -23.87 28.89 33.30
CA MET A 8 -23.19 28.19 32.23
C MET A 8 -23.74 26.79 32.31
N ASN A 9 -24.55 26.42 31.33
CA ASN A 9 -25.24 25.14 31.30
C ASN A 9 -24.18 24.04 31.39
N TRP A 10 -23.93 23.53 32.60
CA TRP A 10 -22.81 22.65 32.93
C TRP A 10 -22.79 21.41 32.04
N HIS A 11 -23.97 20.97 31.61
CA HIS A 11 -24.15 19.87 30.67
C HIS A 11 -23.52 20.13 29.29
N MET A 12 -23.56 21.38 28.81
CA MET A 12 -22.90 21.77 27.55
C MET A 12 -21.38 21.80 27.70
N ILE A 13 -20.87 22.28 28.85
CA ILE A 13 -19.43 22.29 29.12
C ILE A 13 -18.90 20.85 29.20
N ILE A 14 -19.59 19.99 29.95
CA ILE A 14 -19.21 18.58 30.10
C ILE A 14 -19.27 17.86 28.75
N SER A 15 -20.32 18.10 27.96
CA SER A 15 -20.45 17.54 26.60
C SER A 15 -19.30 17.99 25.69
N VAL A 16 -18.98 19.28 25.67
CA VAL A 16 -17.87 19.83 24.87
C VAL A 16 -16.54 19.25 25.34
N LEU A 17 -16.31 19.17 26.65
CA LEU A 17 -15.09 18.61 27.22
C LEU A 17 -14.95 17.13 26.84
N PHE A 18 -16.02 16.35 26.93
CA PHE A 18 -16.01 14.94 26.54
C PHE A 18 -15.70 14.75 25.06
N ILE A 19 -16.31 15.54 24.17
CA ILE A 19 -16.03 15.51 22.73
C ILE A 19 -14.56 15.89 22.45
N VAL A 20 -14.04 16.91 23.13
CA VAL A 20 -12.63 17.33 23.00
C VAL A 20 -11.70 16.22 23.46
N VAL A 21 -11.97 15.59 24.60
CA VAL A 21 -11.17 14.46 25.11
C VAL A 21 -11.22 13.29 24.13
N LEU A 22 -12.40 12.91 23.62
CA LEU A 22 -12.52 11.85 22.61
C LEU A 22 -11.73 12.15 21.34
N LYS A 23 -11.74 13.40 20.86
CA LYS A 23 -10.93 13.81 19.70
C LYS A 23 -9.43 13.76 19.99
N ILE A 24 -8.99 14.22 21.15
CA ILE A 24 -7.56 14.16 21.55
C ILE A 24 -7.10 12.71 21.67
N VAL A 25 -7.87 11.85 22.35
CA VAL A 25 -7.57 10.43 22.50
C VAL A 25 -7.56 9.74 21.14
N GLY A 26 -8.54 10.02 20.28
CA GLY A 26 -8.60 9.49 18.92
C GLY A 26 -7.42 9.92 18.04
N MET A 27 -7.07 11.21 18.06
CA MET A 27 -5.89 11.75 17.35
C MET A 27 -4.59 11.12 17.86
N THR A 28 -4.45 10.98 19.18
CA THR A 28 -3.25 10.41 19.81
C THR A 28 -3.12 8.91 19.50
N LEU A 29 -4.22 8.15 19.63
CA LEU A 29 -4.23 6.73 19.31
C LEU A 29 -3.97 6.49 17.82
N PHE A 30 -4.56 7.32 16.95
CA PHE A 30 -4.28 7.30 15.52
C PHE A 30 -2.80 7.59 15.26
N LEU A 31 -2.20 8.63 15.85
CA LEU A 31 -0.78 8.92 15.69
C LEU A 31 0.16 7.88 16.32
N LEU A 32 -0.28 7.09 17.29
CA LEU A 32 0.52 6.01 17.87
C LEU A 32 0.38 4.69 17.10
N TYR A 33 -0.78 4.43 16.49
CA TYR A 33 -1.08 3.20 15.76
C TYR A 33 -0.88 3.31 14.24
N PHE A 34 -1.01 4.50 13.66
CA PHE A 34 -0.74 4.75 12.25
C PHE A 34 0.75 4.63 11.84
N PRO A 35 1.76 4.97 12.68
CA PRO A 35 3.18 4.86 12.29
C PRO A 35 3.64 3.43 12.04
N GLN A 36 2.88 2.42 12.48
CA GLN A 36 3.28 1.01 12.35
C GLN A 36 3.10 0.48 10.91
N ILE A 37 2.52 1.25 9.99
CA ILE A 37 2.39 0.87 8.57
C ILE A 37 3.49 1.50 7.68
N LEU A 38 4.19 2.56 8.11
CA LEU A 38 5.25 3.21 7.32
C LEU A 38 6.52 3.64 8.11
N GLY A 39 6.68 3.21 9.36
CA GLY A 39 7.78 3.62 10.24
C GLY A 39 8.79 2.52 10.55
N GLY A 40 9.38 1.90 9.52
CA GLY A 40 10.52 0.99 9.67
C GLY A 40 11.86 1.72 9.56
N ASN A 41 12.30 2.43 10.60
CA ASN A 41 13.70 2.84 10.71
C ASN A 41 14.49 1.68 11.31
N GLN A 42 15.21 0.94 10.45
CA GLN A 42 16.49 0.24 10.67
C GLN A 42 16.67 -0.73 9.48
N VAL A 43 17.12 -0.23 8.33
CA VAL A 43 18.04 -1.02 7.51
C VAL A 43 19.40 -0.38 7.68
N ASN A 44 20.18 -0.91 8.61
CA ASN A 44 21.62 -0.83 8.49
C ASN A 44 21.93 -1.39 7.09
N PHE A 45 22.30 -0.49 6.18
CA PHE A 45 22.94 -0.84 4.93
C PHE A 45 24.26 -1.54 5.30
N LEU A 46 24.18 -2.86 5.50
CA LEU A 46 25.32 -3.73 5.29
C LEU A 46 25.34 -3.95 3.77
N PRO A 47 26.39 -3.56 3.06
CA PRO A 47 26.59 -4.06 1.72
C PRO A 47 26.92 -5.55 1.91
N THR A 48 25.95 -6.44 1.71
CA THR A 48 26.30 -7.80 1.27
C THR A 48 26.60 -7.70 -0.22
N GLU A 49 27.70 -6.99 -0.45
CA GLU A 49 28.55 -7.19 -1.58
C GLU A 49 29.27 -8.53 -1.34
N SER A 50 28.67 -9.60 -1.83
CA SER A 50 29.37 -10.84 -2.07
C SER A 50 28.91 -11.32 -3.44
N TYR A 51 29.34 -10.58 -4.46
CA TYR A 51 29.69 -11.22 -5.70
C TYR A 51 30.70 -12.31 -5.33
N GLY A 52 30.24 -13.54 -5.28
CA GLY A 52 31.12 -14.69 -5.18
C GLY A 52 32.16 -14.57 -6.28
N THR A 53 33.42 -14.53 -5.86
CA THR A 53 34.62 -14.56 -6.68
C THR A 53 34.41 -15.42 -7.91
N VAL A 54 34.53 -14.82 -9.09
CA VAL A 54 34.66 -15.53 -10.37
C VAL A 54 35.93 -16.39 -10.29
N PRO A 55 35.86 -17.74 -10.33
CA PRO A 55 36.99 -18.50 -10.83
C PRO A 55 36.90 -18.36 -12.35
N GLN A 56 37.84 -17.64 -12.93
CA GLN A 56 38.08 -17.76 -14.36
C GLN A 56 38.62 -19.17 -14.58
N THR A 57 37.81 -20.05 -15.17
CA THR A 57 38.32 -21.30 -15.72
C THR A 57 37.56 -21.61 -17.00
N MET A 58 38.30 -21.51 -18.11
CA MET A 58 37.98 -22.14 -19.38
C MET A 58 37.52 -23.58 -19.14
N GLY A 59 36.41 -23.97 -19.76
CA GLY A 59 35.91 -25.33 -19.63
C GLY A 59 34.65 -25.56 -20.45
N ASN A 60 34.82 -25.63 -21.76
CA ASN A 60 33.86 -26.15 -22.72
C ASN A 60 33.30 -27.52 -22.25
N SER A 61 31.99 -27.61 -22.01
CA SER A 61 31.26 -28.87 -21.91
C SER A 61 29.79 -28.64 -22.24
N ASN A 62 29.40 -29.15 -23.40
CA ASN A 62 28.06 -29.11 -23.94
C ASN A 62 27.13 -29.92 -23.03
N VAL A 63 26.46 -29.26 -22.09
CA VAL A 63 25.30 -29.84 -21.40
C VAL A 63 24.08 -29.16 -21.96
N THR A 64 23.40 -29.88 -22.85
CA THR A 64 22.03 -29.61 -23.29
C THR A 64 21.12 -29.61 -22.07
N LEU A 65 21.06 -28.50 -21.35
CA LEU A 65 19.97 -28.22 -20.43
C LEU A 65 18.81 -27.75 -21.28
N ALA A 66 17.89 -28.67 -21.56
CA ALA A 66 16.57 -28.32 -22.05
C ALA A 66 16.04 -27.15 -21.20
N PRO A 67 15.61 -26.01 -21.77
CA PRO A 67 14.98 -24.96 -21.01
C PRO A 67 13.59 -25.45 -20.61
N THR A 68 13.52 -26.23 -19.53
CA THR A 68 12.27 -26.47 -18.80
C THR A 68 12.18 -25.46 -17.69
N GLU A 69 12.24 -24.18 -18.05
CA GLU A 69 11.70 -23.11 -17.23
C GLU A 69 10.88 -22.21 -18.15
N SER A 70 9.56 -22.40 -18.11
CA SER A 70 8.60 -21.44 -18.63
C SER A 70 8.97 -20.06 -18.08
N PRO A 71 8.95 -18.97 -18.89
CA PRO A 71 9.18 -17.62 -18.40
C PRO A 71 8.02 -17.24 -17.46
N GLY A 72 8.15 -17.61 -16.19
CA GLY A 72 7.22 -17.23 -15.15
C GLY A 72 7.27 -15.73 -15.01
N THR A 73 6.16 -15.05 -15.29
CA THR A 73 6.05 -13.60 -15.17
C THR A 73 6.21 -13.23 -13.68
N VAL A 74 7.44 -12.92 -13.25
CA VAL A 74 7.71 -12.48 -11.88
C VAL A 74 7.17 -11.06 -11.73
N CYS A 75 6.08 -10.90 -10.98
CA CYS A 75 5.59 -9.57 -10.65
C CYS A 75 6.58 -8.84 -9.72
N PRO A 76 6.63 -7.49 -9.78
CA PRO A 76 7.42 -6.71 -8.83
C PRO A 76 7.02 -6.99 -7.38
N ARG A 77 7.93 -6.71 -6.44
CA ARG A 77 7.63 -6.87 -5.00
C ARG A 77 6.39 -6.05 -4.62
N ARG A 78 5.50 -6.64 -3.83
CA ARG A 78 4.20 -6.07 -3.38
C ARG A 78 3.11 -5.99 -4.46
N TRP A 79 3.26 -6.73 -5.56
CA TRP A 79 2.22 -6.87 -6.57
C TRP A 79 1.62 -8.28 -6.52
N TYR A 80 0.33 -8.37 -6.82
CA TYR A 80 -0.41 -9.62 -6.85
C TYR A 80 -0.48 -10.17 -8.28
N PHE A 81 0.00 -11.39 -8.49
CA PHE A 81 -0.12 -12.08 -9.77
C PHE A 81 -1.50 -12.75 -9.89
N TYR A 82 -2.23 -12.41 -10.93
CA TYR A 82 -3.49 -13.08 -11.27
C TYR A 82 -3.70 -13.07 -12.79
N GLN A 83 -4.00 -14.24 -13.37
CA GLN A 83 -4.27 -14.42 -14.81
C GLN A 83 -3.24 -13.74 -15.73
N ARG A 84 -1.94 -13.99 -15.51
CA ARG A 84 -0.83 -13.42 -16.30
C ARG A 84 -0.71 -11.88 -16.23
N ARG A 85 -1.36 -11.24 -15.27
CA ARG A 85 -1.24 -9.81 -14.99
C ARG A 85 -0.81 -9.59 -13.55
N CYS A 86 -0.17 -8.46 -13.31
CA CYS A 86 0.24 -8.03 -11.98
C CYS A 86 -0.64 -6.86 -11.55
N PHE A 87 -1.14 -6.90 -10.31
CA PHE A 87 -1.99 -5.88 -9.72
C PHE A 87 -1.31 -5.25 -8.51
N SER A 88 -1.37 -3.93 -8.40
CA SER A 88 -0.88 -3.20 -7.24
C SER A 88 -2.02 -2.37 -6.65
N LEU A 89 -2.02 -2.25 -5.33
CA LEU A 89 -2.96 -1.41 -4.59
C LEU A 89 -2.24 -0.14 -4.17
N SER A 90 -2.83 1.02 -4.49
CA SER A 90 -2.30 2.31 -4.05
C SER A 90 -2.43 2.41 -2.53
N PRO A 91 -1.35 2.67 -1.78
CA PRO A 91 -1.45 2.88 -0.33
C PRO A 91 -2.08 4.23 0.03
N PHE A 92 -2.40 5.07 -0.97
CA PHE A 92 -2.93 6.41 -0.78
C PHE A 92 -4.34 6.54 -1.38
N GLU A 93 -5.23 7.20 -0.62
CA GLU A 93 -6.51 7.70 -1.12
C GLU A 93 -6.29 8.95 -1.99
N LEU A 94 -6.23 8.74 -3.31
CA LEU A 94 -6.00 9.78 -4.30
C LEU A 94 -7.26 10.01 -5.13
N SER A 95 -7.44 11.21 -5.68
CA SER A 95 -8.50 11.42 -6.69
C SER A 95 -8.21 10.59 -7.93
N TRP A 96 -9.24 10.18 -8.70
CA TRP A 96 -9.08 9.31 -9.87
C TRP A 96 -7.96 9.76 -10.83
N ASN A 97 -7.86 11.06 -11.11
CA ASN A 97 -6.83 11.62 -11.98
C ASN A 97 -5.42 11.41 -11.38
N LYS A 98 -5.25 11.68 -10.09
CA LYS A 98 -3.99 11.46 -9.36
C LYS A 98 -3.65 9.97 -9.25
N SER A 99 -4.63 9.09 -9.03
CA SER A 99 -4.44 7.64 -9.03
C SER A 99 -3.94 7.15 -10.39
N ARG A 100 -4.52 7.65 -11.48
CA ARG A 100 -4.08 7.32 -12.84
C ARG A 100 -2.64 7.78 -13.10
N ASP A 101 -2.30 9.00 -12.69
CA ASP A 101 -0.97 9.55 -12.90
C ASP A 101 0.08 8.87 -11.99
N PHE A 102 -0.32 8.44 -10.79
CA PHE A 102 0.48 7.58 -9.91
C PHE A 102 0.78 6.22 -10.58
N CYS A 103 -0.24 5.54 -11.10
CA CYS A 103 -0.04 4.30 -11.84
C CYS A 103 0.96 4.47 -13.00
N LYS A 104 0.85 5.57 -13.76
CA LYS A 104 1.77 5.88 -14.86
C LYS A 104 3.21 6.08 -14.38
N THR A 105 3.39 6.75 -13.24
CA THR A 105 4.72 6.95 -12.62
C THR A 105 5.36 5.61 -12.24
N GLU A 106 4.56 4.65 -11.77
CA GLU A 106 4.97 3.28 -11.44
C GLU A 106 5.12 2.37 -12.68
N GLY A 107 5.10 2.92 -13.90
CA GLY A 107 5.20 2.14 -15.14
C GLY A 107 3.99 1.24 -15.40
N SER A 108 2.83 1.62 -14.86
CA SER A 108 1.61 0.81 -14.83
C SER A 108 0.38 1.60 -15.27
N THR A 109 -0.77 0.93 -15.34
CA THR A 109 -2.06 1.55 -15.64
C THR A 109 -3.08 1.17 -14.58
N LEU A 110 -4.16 1.96 -14.46
CA LEU A 110 -5.28 1.59 -13.61
C LEU A 110 -5.79 0.19 -13.95
N ALA A 111 -6.18 -0.56 -12.92
CA ALA A 111 -6.62 -1.95 -13.07
C ALA A 111 -7.88 -2.00 -13.94
N ILE A 112 -7.78 -2.67 -15.09
CA ILE A 112 -8.91 -2.94 -15.96
C ILE A 112 -9.59 -4.21 -15.45
N VAL A 113 -10.86 -4.13 -15.11
CA VAL A 113 -11.64 -5.27 -14.64
C VAL A 113 -12.61 -5.69 -15.74
N ASP A 114 -12.22 -6.73 -16.46
CA ASP A 114 -12.92 -7.29 -17.63
C ASP A 114 -13.76 -8.52 -17.29
N THR A 115 -13.46 -9.18 -16.17
CA THR A 115 -14.13 -10.42 -15.74
C THR A 115 -14.60 -10.34 -14.29
N PRO A 116 -15.73 -10.98 -13.94
CA PRO A 116 -16.24 -10.99 -12.57
C PRO A 116 -15.29 -11.72 -11.60
N GLU A 117 -14.53 -12.71 -12.07
CA GLU A 117 -13.54 -13.43 -11.26
C GLU A 117 -12.41 -12.50 -10.82
N LYS A 118 -11.97 -11.61 -11.71
CA LYS A 118 -10.95 -10.61 -11.43
C LYS A 118 -11.45 -9.53 -10.48
N LEU A 119 -12.72 -9.13 -10.59
CA LEU A 119 -13.34 -8.24 -9.62
C LEU A 119 -13.34 -8.89 -8.23
N LYS A 120 -13.76 -10.15 -8.14
CA LYS A 120 -13.80 -10.90 -6.88
C LYS A 120 -12.41 -11.08 -6.28
N PHE A 121 -11.39 -11.34 -7.11
CA PHE A 121 -10.01 -11.41 -6.68
C PHE A 121 -9.52 -10.07 -6.09
N LEU A 122 -9.82 -8.95 -6.75
CA LEU A 122 -9.45 -7.64 -6.22
C LEU A 122 -10.19 -7.35 -4.92
N GLN A 123 -11.49 -7.65 -4.84
CA GLN A 123 -12.27 -7.49 -3.61
C GLN A 123 -11.73 -8.31 -2.43
N ASP A 124 -11.28 -9.55 -2.68
CA ASP A 124 -10.62 -10.38 -1.67
C ASP A 124 -9.34 -9.72 -1.12
N LYS A 125 -8.61 -8.98 -1.96
CA LYS A 125 -7.38 -8.27 -1.55
C LYS A 125 -7.63 -6.90 -0.93
N THR A 126 -8.67 -6.19 -1.36
CA THR A 126 -8.99 -4.84 -0.88
C THR A 126 -9.89 -4.83 0.34
N GLY A 127 -10.60 -5.93 0.63
CA GLY A 127 -11.58 -5.99 1.71
C GLY A 127 -12.70 -4.96 1.50
N ALA A 128 -12.92 -4.11 2.51
CA ALA A 128 -13.96 -3.07 2.49
C ALA A 128 -13.53 -1.75 1.82
N GLU A 129 -12.26 -1.62 1.44
CA GLU A 129 -11.71 -0.41 0.85
C GLU A 129 -12.13 -0.25 -0.62
N LYS A 130 -12.35 1.00 -1.03
CA LYS A 130 -12.79 1.34 -2.39
C LYS A 130 -11.62 1.84 -3.22
N TYR A 131 -11.36 1.16 -4.33
CA TYR A 131 -10.28 1.51 -5.25
C TYR A 131 -10.83 1.95 -6.62
N PHE A 132 -10.15 2.90 -7.25
CA PHE A 132 -10.46 3.31 -8.62
C PHE A 132 -9.98 2.28 -9.62
N ILE A 133 -10.87 1.87 -10.52
CA ILE A 133 -10.57 0.98 -11.65
C ILE A 133 -10.48 1.78 -12.94
N GLY A 134 -9.70 1.25 -13.88
CA GLY A 134 -9.59 1.80 -15.23
C GLY A 134 -10.77 1.33 -16.06
N LEU A 135 -11.63 2.25 -16.46
CA LEU A 135 -12.56 2.00 -17.57
C LEU A 135 -11.71 2.02 -18.85
N ASN A 136 -11.83 0.97 -19.66
CA ASN A 136 -11.13 0.94 -20.94
C ASN A 136 -11.51 2.17 -21.79
N GLN A 137 -10.61 2.63 -22.64
CA GLN A 137 -10.92 3.54 -23.73
C GLN A 137 -10.39 2.91 -25.01
#